data_AF-A0A3E2NQ56-F1
#
_entry.id   AF-A0A3E2NQ56-F1
#
_cell.length_a   1.000
_cell.length_b   1.000
_cell.length_c   1.000
_cell.angle_alpha   90.00
_cell.angle_beta   90.00
_cell.angle_gamma   90.00
#
_symmetry.space_group_name_H-M   'P 1'
#
loop_
_entity.id
_entity.type
_entity.pdbx_description
1 polymer ?
#
loop_
_entity_poly.entity_id
_entity_poly.type
_entity_poly.pdbx_seq_one_letter_code
_entity_poly.pdbx_strand_id
1 'polypeptide(L)'
;MEFKLLRISCVLVLFMLAATSLFAQPFRQLTPADFRGYPKVNNRGVVAYTNCTIDFHFQASHEHGQYRLNFTVRLNMNNDKSWINQSLIGDRANLAEILKHEQGHYNIAYLEQQEVLRTMSRSRFTANYQQEAMAIFNQIDAKYKQLNLNYDADTEHSTNKQQQKSWDTYFAKRLEFAPPVNAGL
;
A
#
# COMPACT_ATOMS: atom_id res chain seq x y z
N MET A 1 13.64 -70.78 -6.74
CA MET A 1 13.02 -69.67 -5.98
C MET A 1 13.44 -68.37 -6.66
N GLU A 2 12.57 -67.79 -7.47
CA GLU A 2 12.84 -66.56 -8.23
C GLU A 2 12.37 -65.35 -7.41
N PHE A 3 13.30 -64.54 -6.90
CA PHE A 3 12.96 -63.26 -6.26
C PHE A 3 12.91 -62.16 -7.32
N LYS A 4 11.70 -61.78 -7.75
CA LYS A 4 11.48 -60.55 -8.53
C LYS A 4 11.63 -59.35 -7.60
N LEU A 5 12.73 -58.61 -7.75
CA LEU A 5 12.91 -57.29 -7.14
C LEU A 5 11.94 -56.29 -7.78
N LEU A 6 10.90 -55.93 -7.04
CA LEU A 6 9.99 -54.85 -7.36
C LEU A 6 10.76 -53.52 -7.31
N ARG A 7 11.07 -52.94 -8.46
CA ARG A 7 11.66 -51.59 -8.55
C ARG A 7 10.57 -50.56 -8.22
N ILE A 8 10.52 -50.14 -6.96
CA ILE A 8 9.71 -48.99 -6.54
C ILE A 8 10.41 -47.73 -7.07
N SER A 9 9.92 -47.20 -8.18
CA SER A 9 10.38 -45.93 -8.72
C SER A 9 9.68 -44.81 -7.93
N CYS A 10 10.34 -44.27 -6.90
CA CYS A 10 9.88 -43.08 -6.19
C CYS A 10 10.04 -41.86 -7.11
N VAL A 11 8.97 -41.46 -7.80
CA VAL A 11 8.93 -40.17 -8.49
C VAL A 11 8.70 -39.08 -7.44
N LEU A 12 9.79 -38.47 -6.98
CA LEU A 12 9.76 -37.23 -6.20
C LEU A 12 9.39 -36.09 -7.15
N VAL A 13 8.11 -35.73 -7.22
CA VAL A 13 7.66 -34.51 -7.91
C VAL A 13 8.01 -33.33 -7.01
N LEU A 14 9.20 -32.75 -7.24
CA LEU A 14 9.62 -31.51 -6.63
C LEU A 14 8.81 -30.36 -7.25
N PHE A 15 7.71 -29.94 -6.61
CA PHE A 15 7.01 -28.71 -6.97
C PHE A 15 7.93 -27.52 -6.63
N MET A 16 8.74 -27.07 -7.59
CA MET A 16 9.36 -25.75 -7.51
C MET A 16 8.25 -24.71 -7.64
N LEU A 17 7.77 -24.22 -6.50
CA LEU A 17 7.05 -22.95 -6.45
C LEU A 17 8.04 -21.86 -6.86
N ALA A 18 7.94 -21.40 -8.11
CA ALA A 18 8.62 -20.18 -8.53
C ALA A 18 8.15 -19.03 -7.62
N ALA A 19 8.99 -18.68 -6.65
CA ALA A 19 8.74 -17.55 -5.77
C ALA A 19 8.92 -16.27 -6.57
N THR A 20 7.82 -15.68 -7.05
CA THR A 20 7.85 -14.34 -7.59
C THR A 20 8.19 -13.39 -6.45
N SER A 21 9.40 -12.84 -6.48
CA SER A 21 9.84 -11.85 -5.50
C SER A 21 9.04 -10.57 -5.73
N LEU A 22 8.09 -10.31 -4.84
CA LEU A 22 7.31 -9.07 -4.81
C LEU A 22 8.03 -8.12 -3.88
N PHE A 23 8.55 -7.02 -4.40
CA PHE A 23 9.19 -6.01 -3.57
C PHE A 23 8.15 -4.97 -3.13
N ALA A 24 7.80 -4.99 -1.83
CA ALA A 24 7.14 -3.86 -1.20
C ALA A 24 8.19 -2.95 -0.56
N GLN A 25 8.06 -1.64 -0.74
CA GLN A 25 8.91 -0.69 0.00
C GLN A 25 8.62 -0.80 1.51
N PRO A 26 9.60 -0.54 2.39
CA PRO A 26 9.37 -0.59 3.82
C PRO A 26 8.38 0.48 4.27
N PHE A 27 7.63 0.17 5.31
CA PHE A 27 6.80 1.15 5.99
C PHE A 27 7.66 2.30 6.53
N ARG A 28 7.14 3.52 6.45
CA ARG A 28 7.87 4.74 6.78
C ARG A 28 7.06 5.61 7.73
N GLN A 29 7.72 6.12 8.76
CA GLN A 29 7.21 7.20 9.59
C GLN A 29 7.57 8.54 8.95
N LEU A 30 6.56 9.40 8.74
CA LEU A 30 6.71 10.74 8.23
C LEU A 30 7.26 11.67 9.31
N THR A 31 8.01 12.66 8.85
CA THR A 31 8.59 13.70 9.69
C THR A 31 8.22 15.07 9.13
N PRO A 32 8.35 16.17 9.89
CA PRO A 32 8.14 17.51 9.34
C PRO A 32 9.00 17.82 8.10
N ALA A 33 10.17 17.19 7.97
CA ALA A 33 11.05 17.34 6.80
C ALA A 33 10.47 16.74 5.50
N ASP A 34 9.40 15.96 5.61
CA ASP A 34 8.68 15.44 4.45
C ASP A 34 7.76 16.47 3.80
N PHE A 35 7.45 17.56 4.48
CA PHE A 35 6.48 18.56 4.04
C PHE A 35 7.20 19.83 3.56
N ARG A 36 7.81 19.75 2.38
CA ARG A 36 8.61 20.83 1.78
C ARG A 36 7.81 21.73 0.83
N GLY A 37 6.59 21.32 0.48
CA GLY A 37 5.71 22.09 -0.37
C GLY A 37 5.27 23.40 0.27
N TYR A 38 4.87 24.35 -0.57
CA TYR A 38 4.36 25.63 -0.10
C TYR A 38 2.89 25.49 0.36
N PRO A 39 2.53 25.99 1.56
CA PRO A 39 1.15 25.96 2.03
C PRO A 39 0.19 26.65 1.08
N LYS A 40 -0.92 25.96 0.75
CA LYS A 40 -1.96 26.55 -0.07
C LYS A 40 -2.97 27.25 0.82
N VAL A 41 -3.06 28.57 0.68
CA VAL A 41 -4.11 29.38 1.31
C VAL A 41 -5.47 28.83 0.89
N ASN A 42 -6.30 28.48 1.85
CA ASN A 42 -7.64 27.98 1.61
C ASN A 42 -8.61 28.55 2.65
N ASN A 43 -9.87 28.74 2.25
CA ASN A 43 -10.94 29.26 3.11
C ASN A 43 -11.54 28.18 4.03
N ARG A 44 -10.96 26.97 4.07
CA ARG A 44 -11.51 25.80 4.77
C ARG A 44 -10.74 25.43 6.04
N GLY A 45 -9.69 26.19 6.39
CA GLY A 45 -8.89 25.94 7.59
C GLY A 45 -7.99 24.70 7.50
N VAL A 46 -7.72 24.17 6.29
CA VAL A 46 -6.80 23.04 6.11
C VAL A 46 -5.38 23.52 6.40
N VAL A 47 -4.73 22.93 7.40
CA VAL A 47 -3.41 23.34 7.90
C VAL A 47 -2.27 22.45 7.40
N ALA A 48 -2.57 21.31 6.78
CA ALA A 48 -1.60 20.40 6.22
C ALA A 48 -2.19 19.58 5.06
N TYR A 49 -1.31 18.98 4.26
CA TYR A 49 -1.71 18.11 3.16
C TYR A 49 -0.58 17.14 2.81
N THR A 50 -0.93 15.85 2.72
CA THR A 50 -0.05 14.77 2.25
C THR A 50 -0.41 14.36 0.83
N ASN A 51 0.54 14.49 -0.09
CA ASN A 51 0.38 14.04 -1.48
C ASN A 51 1.00 12.65 -1.66
N CYS A 52 0.17 11.61 -1.64
CA CYS A 52 0.57 10.24 -1.98
C CYS A 52 0.04 9.83 -3.35
N THR A 53 0.83 9.08 -4.12
CA THR A 53 0.41 8.42 -5.37
C THR A 53 0.88 6.97 -5.38
N ILE A 54 0.07 6.11 -6.01
CA ILE A 54 0.46 4.73 -6.32
C ILE A 54 0.82 4.62 -7.79
N ASP A 55 2.10 4.33 -8.06
CA ASP A 55 2.58 4.05 -9.41
C ASP A 55 2.49 2.54 -9.65
N PHE A 56 1.70 2.15 -10.63
CA PHE A 56 1.51 0.75 -11.02
C PHE A 56 2.05 0.51 -12.44
N HIS A 57 3.01 -0.40 -12.55
CA HIS A 57 3.57 -0.86 -13.81
C HIS A 57 3.55 -2.38 -13.89
N PHE A 58 3.32 -2.94 -15.08
CA PHE A 58 3.41 -4.37 -15.29
C PHE A 58 3.88 -4.72 -16.70
N GLN A 59 4.50 -5.90 -16.80
CA GLN A 59 4.91 -6.53 -18.04
C GLN A 59 4.35 -7.95 -18.07
N ALA A 60 3.83 -8.37 -19.20
CA ALA A 60 3.28 -9.71 -19.37
C ALA A 60 4.32 -10.65 -19.97
N SER A 61 4.39 -11.86 -19.42
CA SER A 61 5.04 -13.00 -20.02
C SER A 61 4.00 -14.09 -20.29
N HIS A 62 4.15 -14.80 -21.40
CA HIS A 62 3.28 -15.91 -21.74
C HIS A 62 4.02 -17.23 -21.52
N GLU A 63 3.54 -18.05 -20.59
CA GLU A 63 4.13 -19.34 -20.26
C GLU A 63 3.03 -20.39 -20.08
N HIS A 64 3.21 -21.55 -20.72
CA HIS A 64 2.29 -22.70 -20.60
C HIS A 64 0.81 -22.36 -20.87
N GLY A 65 0.53 -21.47 -21.83
CA GLY A 65 -0.84 -21.05 -22.17
C GLY A 65 -1.47 -20.07 -21.18
N GLN A 66 -0.70 -19.50 -20.26
CA GLN A 66 -1.17 -18.50 -19.29
C GLN A 66 -0.35 -17.22 -19.37
N TYR A 67 -1.02 -16.08 -19.16
CA TYR A 67 -0.36 -14.80 -18.99
C TYR A 67 0.04 -14.61 -17.53
N ARG A 68 1.34 -14.48 -17.27
CA ARG A 68 1.88 -14.08 -15.97
C ARG A 68 2.28 -12.61 -16.05
N LEU A 69 1.91 -11.83 -15.04
CA LEU A 69 2.30 -10.43 -14.95
C LEU A 69 3.43 -10.28 -13.95
N ASN A 70 4.53 -9.69 -14.40
CA ASN A 70 5.57 -9.13 -13.55
C ASN A 70 5.21 -7.68 -13.31
N PHE A 71 4.89 -7.32 -12.07
CA PHE A 71 4.41 -5.98 -11.74
C PHE A 71 5.25 -5.31 -10.66
N THR A 72 5.21 -3.98 -10.68
CA THR A 72 5.82 -3.09 -9.70
C THR A 72 4.76 -2.12 -9.22
N VAL A 73 4.60 -2.01 -7.91
CA VAL A 73 3.67 -1.07 -7.27
C VAL A 73 4.48 -0.21 -6.31
N ARG A 74 4.59 1.10 -6.56
CA ARG A 74 5.34 2.03 -5.71
C ARG A 74 4.40 3.04 -5.07
N LEU A 75 4.60 3.28 -3.78
CA LEU A 75 3.97 4.40 -3.09
C LEU A 75 4.96 5.57 -3.10
N ASN A 76 4.58 6.66 -3.73
CA ASN A 76 5.33 7.90 -3.70
C ASN A 76 4.64 8.91 -2.81
N MET A 77 5.35 9.42 -1.80
CA MET A 77 4.96 10.64 -1.09
C MET A 77 5.72 11.79 -1.76
N ASN A 78 5.00 12.74 -2.36
CA ASN A 78 5.63 13.87 -3.03
C ASN A 78 5.87 14.98 -2.01
N ASN A 79 7.09 15.03 -1.47
CA ASN A 79 7.48 15.99 -0.45
C ASN A 79 7.32 17.45 -0.89
N ASP A 80 7.47 17.76 -2.18
CA ASP A 80 7.40 19.13 -2.70
C ASP A 80 5.95 19.57 -2.99
N LYS A 81 5.01 18.61 -3.00
CA LYS A 81 3.56 18.86 -3.05
C LYS A 81 2.88 18.70 -1.70
N SER A 82 3.56 18.09 -0.73
CA SER A 82 3.08 17.91 0.64
C SER A 82 3.55 19.07 1.49
N TRP A 83 2.67 19.63 2.31
CA TRP A 83 2.96 20.85 3.05
C TRP A 83 2.28 20.87 4.41
N ILE A 84 2.90 21.56 5.38
CA ILE A 84 2.32 21.88 6.68
C ILE A 84 2.45 23.39 6.86
N ASN A 85 1.34 24.05 7.17
CA ASN A 85 1.33 25.48 7.43
C ASN A 85 1.75 25.78 8.87
N GLN A 86 3.06 25.83 9.11
CA GLN A 86 3.62 26.06 10.45
C GLN A 86 3.17 27.39 11.08
N SER A 87 2.84 28.42 10.30
CA SER A 87 2.40 29.71 10.86
C SER A 87 1.02 29.65 11.51
N LEU A 88 0.24 28.60 11.24
CA LEU A 88 -1.07 28.35 11.85
C LEU A 88 -1.01 27.35 13.01
N ILE A 89 0.20 26.87 13.35
CA ILE A 89 0.41 25.87 14.40
C ILE A 89 0.94 26.57 15.64
N GLY A 90 0.12 26.64 16.68
CA GLY A 90 0.43 27.41 17.89
C GLY A 90 1.58 26.83 18.73
N ASP A 91 1.72 25.50 18.78
CA ASP A 91 2.74 24.83 19.60
C ASP A 91 3.18 23.47 19.02
N ARG A 92 4.17 22.86 19.67
CA ARG A 92 4.71 21.54 19.28
C ARG A 92 3.71 20.40 19.45
N ALA A 93 2.78 20.50 20.40
CA ALA A 93 1.79 19.45 20.62
C ALA A 93 0.80 19.41 19.45
N ASN A 94 0.31 20.58 19.03
CA ASN A 94 -0.53 20.73 17.84
C ASN A 94 0.19 20.26 16.57
N LEU A 95 1.49 20.56 16.41
CA LEU A 95 2.28 20.03 15.29
C LEU A 95 2.31 18.50 15.28
N ALA A 96 2.50 17.88 16.44
CA ALA A 96 2.55 16.42 16.56
C ALA A 96 1.20 15.77 16.21
N GLU A 97 0.09 16.40 16.59
CA GLU A 97 -1.26 15.92 16.24
C GLU A 97 -1.54 16.04 14.74
N ILE A 98 -1.15 17.15 14.11
CA ILE A 98 -1.25 17.33 12.67
C ILE A 98 -0.39 16.30 11.94
N LEU A 99 0.89 16.15 12.33
CA LEU A 99 1.79 15.17 11.72
C LEU A 99 1.25 13.74 11.84
N LYS A 100 0.63 13.42 12.98
CA LYS A 100 -0.02 12.13 13.21
C LYS A 100 -1.23 11.93 12.29
N HIS A 101 -2.02 12.97 12.08
CA HIS A 101 -3.12 12.91 11.13
C HIS A 101 -2.63 12.65 9.71
N GLU A 102 -1.60 13.39 9.28
CA GLU A 102 -0.95 13.23 7.98
C GLU A 102 -0.31 11.85 7.79
N GLN A 103 0.27 11.27 8.86
CA GLN A 103 0.74 9.88 8.86
C GLN A 103 -0.40 8.90 8.55
N GLY A 104 -1.64 9.20 8.97
CA GLY A 104 -2.81 8.39 8.62
C GLY A 104 -3.08 8.34 7.11
N HIS A 105 -2.95 9.47 6.40
CA HIS A 105 -3.08 9.47 4.94
C HIS A 105 -2.00 8.62 4.25
N TYR A 106 -0.76 8.68 4.75
CA TYR A 106 0.31 7.79 4.28
C TYR A 106 0.01 6.32 4.60
N ASN A 107 -0.50 6.02 5.80
CA ASN A 107 -0.87 4.65 6.18
C ASN A 107 -1.93 4.08 5.22
N ILE A 108 -2.93 4.88 4.84
CA ILE A 108 -3.96 4.50 3.87
C ILE A 108 -3.31 4.16 2.52
N ALA A 109 -2.44 5.02 1.99
CA ALA A 109 -1.77 4.78 0.73
C ALA A 109 -0.81 3.57 0.78
N TYR A 110 -0.15 3.34 1.92
CA TYR A 110 0.66 2.14 2.12
C TYR A 110 -0.19 0.88 2.11
N LEU A 111 -1.32 0.88 2.81
CA LEU A 111 -2.26 -0.25 2.80
C LEU A 111 -2.82 -0.53 1.39
N GLU A 112 -3.08 0.52 0.59
CA GLU A 112 -3.45 0.40 -0.81
C GLU A 112 -2.39 -0.35 -1.62
N GLN A 113 -1.12 0.08 -1.54
CA GLN A 113 0.01 -0.59 -2.20
C GLN A 113 0.06 -2.07 -1.83
N GLN A 114 -0.06 -2.39 -0.54
CA GLN A 114 -0.02 -3.77 -0.06
C GLN A 114 -1.19 -4.60 -0.61
N GLU A 115 -2.38 -4.04 -0.71
CA GLU A 115 -3.55 -4.73 -1.25
C GLU A 115 -3.42 -4.97 -2.76
N VAL A 116 -2.91 -3.98 -3.52
CA VAL A 116 -2.61 -4.16 -4.95
C VAL A 116 -1.60 -5.30 -5.13
N LEU A 117 -0.48 -5.28 -4.40
CA LEU A 117 0.56 -6.33 -4.50
C LEU A 117 -0.01 -7.73 -4.24
N ARG A 118 -0.77 -7.90 -3.15
CA ARG A 118 -1.35 -9.20 -2.78
C ARG A 118 -2.40 -9.67 -3.77
N THR A 119 -3.29 -8.78 -4.19
CA THR A 119 -4.38 -9.13 -5.10
C THR A 119 -3.81 -9.53 -6.47
N MET A 120 -2.93 -8.70 -7.04
CA MET A 120 -2.28 -8.98 -8.32
C MET A 120 -1.48 -10.29 -8.30
N SER A 121 -0.78 -10.59 -7.19
CA SER A 121 0.03 -11.81 -7.06
C SER A 121 -0.78 -13.11 -7.07
N ARG A 122 -2.05 -13.04 -6.67
CA ARG A 122 -2.96 -14.17 -6.55
C ARG A 122 -3.90 -14.29 -7.75
N SER A 123 -3.94 -13.27 -8.59
CA SER A 123 -4.76 -13.23 -9.80
C SER A 123 -4.16 -14.07 -10.91
N ARG A 124 -5.04 -14.72 -11.67
CA ARG A 124 -4.70 -15.34 -12.96
C ARG A 124 -5.24 -14.44 -14.06
N PHE A 125 -4.43 -14.21 -15.08
CA PHE A 125 -4.77 -13.31 -16.16
C PHE A 125 -5.02 -14.07 -17.45
N THR A 126 -6.00 -13.61 -18.22
CA THR A 126 -6.31 -14.12 -19.56
C THR A 126 -5.54 -13.34 -20.63
N ALA A 127 -5.86 -13.55 -21.91
CA ALA A 127 -5.37 -12.70 -22.99
C ALA A 127 -5.75 -11.21 -22.81
N ASN A 128 -6.77 -10.91 -22.01
CA ASN A 128 -7.20 -9.55 -21.67
C ASN A 128 -6.50 -8.99 -20.42
N TYR A 129 -5.30 -9.51 -20.07
CA TYR A 129 -4.56 -9.18 -18.86
C TYR A 129 -4.45 -7.68 -18.56
N GLN A 130 -4.35 -6.83 -19.60
CA GLN A 130 -4.26 -5.38 -19.42
C GLN A 130 -5.53 -4.81 -18.78
N GLN A 131 -6.69 -5.19 -19.30
CA GLN A 131 -7.98 -4.72 -18.79
C GLN A 131 -8.26 -5.30 -17.40
N GLU A 132 -7.95 -6.58 -17.20
CA GLU A 132 -8.10 -7.26 -15.92
C GLU A 132 -7.23 -6.63 -14.83
N ALA A 133 -5.95 -6.39 -15.11
CA ALA A 133 -5.03 -5.73 -14.17
C ALA A 133 -5.51 -4.31 -13.85
N MET A 134 -5.88 -3.51 -14.85
CA MET A 134 -6.39 -2.16 -14.62
C MET A 134 -7.71 -2.15 -13.84
N ALA A 135 -8.60 -3.13 -14.07
CA ALA A 135 -9.84 -3.25 -13.30
C ALA A 135 -9.56 -3.53 -11.83
N ILE A 136 -8.64 -4.47 -11.52
CA ILE A 136 -8.22 -4.76 -10.15
C ILE A 136 -7.62 -3.50 -9.49
N PHE A 137 -6.71 -2.83 -10.18
CA PHE A 137 -6.07 -1.61 -9.67
C PHE A 137 -7.10 -0.52 -9.38
N ASN A 138 -7.97 -0.19 -10.34
CA ASN A 138 -8.97 0.86 -10.20
C ASN A 138 -9.98 0.57 -9.09
N GLN A 139 -10.37 -0.70 -8.90
CA GLN A 139 -11.26 -1.08 -7.81
C GLN A 139 -10.61 -0.85 -6.44
N ILE A 140 -9.34 -1.21 -6.29
CA ILE A 140 -8.59 -1.01 -5.04
C ILE A 140 -8.35 0.49 -4.80
N ASP A 141 -7.89 1.23 -5.80
CA ASP A 141 -7.68 2.68 -5.72
C ASP A 141 -8.96 3.43 -5.33
N ALA A 142 -10.12 3.09 -5.93
CA ALA A 142 -11.40 3.68 -5.54
C ALA A 142 -11.78 3.40 -4.07
N LYS A 143 -11.53 2.17 -3.60
CA LYS A 143 -11.75 1.80 -2.19
C LYS A 143 -10.88 2.63 -1.24
N TYR A 144 -9.60 2.82 -1.56
CA TYR A 144 -8.68 3.55 -0.68
C TYR A 144 -8.86 5.08 -0.77
N LYS A 145 -9.28 5.61 -1.92
CA LYS A 145 -9.78 7.00 -2.02
C LYS A 145 -10.96 7.23 -1.10
N GLN A 146 -11.94 6.32 -1.09
CA GLN A 146 -13.07 6.43 -0.17
C GLN A 146 -12.64 6.30 1.29
N LEU A 147 -11.70 5.40 1.61
CA LEU A 147 -11.16 5.25 2.96
C LEU A 147 -10.49 6.54 3.44
N ASN A 148 -9.79 7.23 2.53
CA ASN A 148 -9.14 8.52 2.79
C ASN A 148 -10.16 9.61 3.12
N LEU A 149 -11.24 9.71 2.32
CA LEU A 149 -12.35 10.63 2.58
C LEU A 149 -13.05 10.35 3.90
N ASN A 150 -13.28 9.08 4.23
CA ASN A 150 -13.89 8.68 5.50
C ASN A 150 -12.98 9.05 6.68
N TYR A 151 -11.68 8.85 6.54
CA TYR A 151 -10.71 9.22 7.58
C TYR A 151 -10.70 10.73 7.86
N ASP A 152 -10.68 11.55 6.82
CA ASP A 152 -10.82 13.01 6.92
C ASP A 152 -12.12 13.42 7.63
N ALA A 153 -13.25 12.84 7.20
CA ALA A 153 -14.56 13.15 7.74
C ALA A 153 -14.71 12.72 9.20
N ASP A 154 -14.32 11.48 9.53
CA ASP A 154 -14.42 10.91 10.88
C ASP A 154 -13.55 11.66 11.88
N THR A 155 -12.35 12.09 11.46
CA THR A 155 -11.42 12.82 12.33
C THR A 155 -11.65 14.33 12.32
N GLU A 156 -12.63 14.81 11.56
CA GLU A 156 -12.89 16.25 11.34
C GLU A 156 -11.59 16.99 10.99
N HIS A 157 -10.86 16.47 10.00
CA HIS A 157 -9.54 16.96 9.59
C HIS A 157 -8.57 17.16 10.78
N SER A 158 -8.35 16.09 11.55
CA SER A 158 -7.51 16.00 12.76
C SER A 158 -8.07 16.58 14.07
N THR A 159 -9.20 17.29 14.05
CA THR A 159 -9.71 17.95 15.26
C THR A 159 -10.39 16.98 16.24
N ASN A 160 -11.00 15.90 15.75
CA ASN A 160 -11.64 14.88 16.57
C ASN A 160 -10.62 13.81 17.04
N LYS A 161 -10.06 14.03 18.23
CA LYS A 161 -9.00 13.18 18.81
C LYS A 161 -9.46 11.77 19.20
N GLN A 162 -10.74 11.62 19.54
CA GLN A 162 -11.30 10.31 19.84
C GLN A 162 -11.34 9.43 18.59
N GLN A 163 -11.83 9.99 17.48
CA GLN A 163 -11.85 9.29 16.21
C GLN A 163 -10.44 9.04 15.67
N GLN A 164 -9.52 10.00 15.82
CA GLN A 164 -8.10 9.79 15.50
C GLN A 164 -7.54 8.54 16.22
N LYS A 165 -7.83 8.38 17.52
CA LYS A 165 -7.39 7.20 18.30
C LYS A 165 -8.00 5.88 17.80
N SER A 166 -9.26 5.90 17.40
CA SER A 166 -9.92 4.74 16.77
C SER A 166 -9.20 4.35 15.47
N TRP A 167 -8.87 5.33 14.63
CA TRP A 167 -8.11 5.12 13.40
C TRP A 167 -6.67 4.66 13.64
N ASP A 168 -5.98 5.17 14.65
CA ASP A 168 -4.64 4.69 15.02
C ASP A 168 -4.67 3.20 15.36
N THR A 169 -5.70 2.77 16.11
CA THR A 169 -5.90 1.36 16.46
C THR A 169 -6.17 0.52 15.22
N TYR A 170 -6.97 1.05 14.29
CA TYR A 170 -7.20 0.40 13.00
C TYR A 170 -5.89 0.24 12.20
N PHE A 171 -5.09 1.31 12.08
CA PHE A 171 -3.82 1.27 11.35
C PHE A 171 -2.83 0.31 12.00
N ALA A 172 -2.68 0.34 13.32
CA ALA A 172 -1.80 -0.56 14.05
C ALA A 172 -2.12 -2.04 13.73
N LYS A 173 -3.41 -2.42 13.82
CA LYS A 173 -3.87 -3.76 13.46
C LYS A 173 -3.58 -4.08 11.99
N ARG A 174 -3.94 -3.19 11.07
CA ARG A 174 -3.78 -3.45 9.63
C ARG A 174 -2.32 -3.58 9.21
N LEU A 175 -1.42 -2.79 9.79
CA LEU A 175 0.01 -2.81 9.49
C LEU A 175 0.71 -4.04 10.06
N GLU A 176 0.27 -4.54 11.22
CA GLU A 176 0.75 -5.81 11.79
C GLU A 176 0.44 -7.00 10.86
N PHE A 177 -0.78 -7.08 10.33
CA PHE A 177 -1.21 -8.16 9.44
C PHE A 177 -0.83 -7.96 7.96
N ALA A 178 -0.18 -6.84 7.64
CA ALA A 178 0.25 -6.52 6.29
C ALA A 178 1.77 -6.31 6.20
N PRO A 179 2.59 -7.31 6.57
CA PRO A 179 4.05 -7.18 6.49
C PRO A 179 4.47 -6.89 5.04
N PRO A 180 5.57 -6.14 4.84
CA PRO A 180 6.13 -5.90 3.52
C PRO A 180 6.29 -7.23 2.79
N VAL A 181 5.81 -7.29 1.56
CA VAL A 181 6.09 -8.44 0.70
C VAL A 181 7.61 -8.44 0.48
N ASN A 182 8.28 -9.48 1.00
CA ASN A 182 9.73 -9.65 1.16
C ASN A 182 10.40 -8.90 2.34
N ALA A 183 10.07 -9.28 3.58
CA ALA A 183 11.09 -9.31 4.64
C ALA A 183 11.84 -10.65 4.51
N GLY A 184 13.07 -10.61 3.98
CA GLY A 184 13.84 -11.81 3.68
C GLY A 184 14.01 -12.74 4.89
N LEU A 185 13.82 -14.03 4.63
CA LEU A 185 14.60 -15.12 5.21
C LEU A 185 15.15 -15.94 4.04
#